data_AF-A0A7C7YEV8-F1
#
_entry.id   AF-A0A7C7YEV8-F1
#
_cell.length_a   1.000
_cell.length_b   1.000
_cell.length_c   1.000
_cell.angle_alpha   90.00
_cell.angle_beta   90.00
_cell.angle_gamma   90.00
#
_symmetry.space_group_name_H-M   'P 1'
#
loop_
_entity.id
_entity.type
_entity.pdbx_description
1 polymer ?
#
loop_
_entity_poly.entity_id
_entity_poly.type
_entity_poly.pdbx_seq_one_letter_code
_entity_poly.pdbx_strand_id
1 'polypeptide(L)'
;MKKITPGEKAIPGSGRLSGVAAGILAVLGILAWAPQWAHAGRDSTGGSPARRRIELPPALTDADFHPTGAHTAAKVELGQTLMFDKILSGNRNIACATCHHPTTGTGDGLALPVGEGGFGLGPRRGSRGGPDADQTTSDYEVMRNSNLVDALVRESEALPVVLSDKEVDRLMDFLFALTDMRVLMGRSEIPLGVPSGLAVAD
;
A
#
# COMPACT_ATOMS: atom_id res chain seq x y z
N MET A 1 -86.64 32.81 -6.06
CA MET A 1 -87.02 33.45 -4.76
C MET A 1 -86.61 32.47 -3.66
N LYS A 2 -85.80 32.70 -2.63
CA LYS A 2 -85.29 33.85 -1.84
C LYS A 2 -83.84 33.49 -1.42
N LYS A 3 -82.84 34.33 -1.70
CA LYS A 3 -82.06 35.21 -0.79
C LYS A 3 -81.25 34.54 0.34
N ILE A 4 -79.91 34.68 0.25
CA ILE A 4 -78.87 35.16 1.23
C ILE A 4 -79.21 34.96 2.73
N THR A 5 -78.40 34.36 3.62
CA THR A 5 -77.04 34.76 4.09
C THR A 5 -76.37 33.67 4.98
N PRO A 6 -75.05 33.78 5.27
CA PRO A 6 -74.26 32.77 5.97
C PRO A 6 -74.35 32.86 7.50
N GLY A 7 -74.34 31.71 8.17
CA GLY A 7 -74.37 31.57 9.62
C GLY A 7 -72.99 31.20 10.18
N GLU A 8 -72.24 32.25 10.51
CA GLU A 8 -70.98 32.25 11.25
C GLU A 8 -71.14 31.60 12.63
N LYS A 9 -70.35 30.57 12.95
CA LYS A 9 -70.19 30.11 14.33
C LYS A 9 -69.02 30.85 14.95
N ALA A 10 -69.37 31.69 15.93
CA ALA A 10 -68.47 32.43 16.78
C ALA A 10 -67.47 31.52 17.48
N ILE A 11 -66.18 31.78 17.28
CA ILE A 11 -65.12 31.41 18.21
C ILE A 11 -64.92 32.62 19.14
N PRO A 12 -65.08 32.46 20.46
CA PRO A 12 -64.93 33.57 21.38
C PRO A 12 -63.45 33.93 21.57
N GLY A 13 -63.20 35.25 21.61
CA GLY A 13 -62.36 35.82 22.65
C GLY A 13 -60.88 35.89 22.38
N SER A 14 -60.49 36.94 21.66
CA SER A 14 -59.15 37.52 21.64
C SER A 14 -58.63 37.83 23.06
N GLY A 15 -57.55 37.13 23.46
CA GLY A 15 -56.62 37.60 24.47
C GLY A 15 -55.32 38.01 23.79
N ARG A 16 -55.14 39.30 23.55
CA ARG A 16 -53.87 39.88 23.09
C ARG A 16 -52.82 39.69 24.18
N LEU A 17 -51.78 38.91 23.90
CA LEU A 17 -50.51 39.00 24.63
C LEU A 17 -49.38 39.08 23.61
N SER A 18 -48.63 40.17 23.75
CA SER A 18 -47.55 40.64 22.90
C SER A 18 -46.48 39.59 22.62
N GLY A 19 -45.79 39.81 21.49
CA GLY A 19 -44.68 38.99 21.05
C GLY A 19 -43.49 38.92 22.00
N VAL A 20 -42.50 38.17 21.53
CA VAL A 20 -41.12 38.03 22.04
C VAL A 20 -40.87 36.90 23.06
N ALA A 21 -41.84 36.42 23.83
CA ALA A 21 -41.54 35.47 24.92
C ALA A 21 -41.32 33.99 24.51
N ALA A 22 -41.85 33.51 23.38
CA ALA A 22 -41.79 32.08 23.04
C ALA A 22 -40.51 31.64 22.29
N GLY A 23 -39.72 32.59 21.76
CA GLY A 23 -38.45 32.28 21.07
C GLY A 23 -37.23 32.15 21.99
N ILE A 24 -37.31 32.64 23.24
CA ILE A 24 -36.16 32.72 24.14
C ILE A 24 -35.97 31.42 24.95
N LEU A 25 -37.04 30.68 25.26
CA LEU A 25 -36.93 29.43 26.02
C LEU A 25 -36.34 28.25 25.21
N ALA A 26 -36.45 28.27 23.87
CA ALA A 26 -35.82 27.26 23.02
C ALA A 26 -34.30 27.47 22.86
N VAL A 27 -33.80 28.71 23.03
CA VAL A 27 -32.35 29.00 23.00
C VAL A 27 -31.69 28.71 24.35
N LEU A 28 -32.41 28.90 25.47
CA LEU A 28 -31.89 28.61 26.81
C LEU A 28 -31.86 27.10 27.15
N GLY A 29 -32.66 26.27 26.49
CA GLY A 29 -32.60 24.80 26.64
C GLY A 29 -31.37 24.15 25.98
N ILE A 30 -30.78 24.80 24.97
CA ILE A 30 -29.59 24.29 24.26
C ILE A 30 -28.29 24.58 25.04
N LEU A 31 -28.28 25.59 25.92
CA LEU A 31 -27.12 25.91 26.75
C LEU A 31 -26.96 25.02 27.99
N ALA A 32 -28.00 24.28 28.39
CA ALA A 32 -27.96 23.39 29.56
C ALA A 32 -27.62 21.92 29.23
N TRP A 33 -27.49 21.58 27.94
CA TRP A 33 -27.00 20.28 27.46
C TRP A 33 -25.69 20.45 26.71
N ALA A 34 -24.80 21.33 27.20
CA ALA A 34 -23.41 21.25 26.82
C ALA A 34 -22.89 19.90 27.36
N PRO A 35 -22.61 18.93 26.49
CA PRO A 35 -22.09 17.65 26.94
C PRO A 35 -20.78 17.90 27.69
N GLN A 36 -20.59 17.23 28.82
CA GLN A 36 -19.46 17.38 29.73
C GLN A 36 -18.05 17.34 29.09
N TRP A 37 -17.92 16.92 27.84
CA TRP A 37 -16.68 17.09 27.06
C TRP A 37 -16.35 18.55 26.71
N ALA A 38 -17.33 19.46 26.72
CA ALA A 38 -17.14 20.89 26.41
C ALA A 38 -16.44 21.68 27.54
N HIS A 39 -16.41 21.14 28.76
CA HIS A 39 -15.68 21.69 29.90
C HIS A 39 -14.52 20.80 30.36
N ALA A 40 -14.10 19.83 29.55
CA ALA A 40 -12.81 19.19 29.72
C ALA A 40 -11.71 20.22 29.38
N GLY A 41 -11.49 21.15 30.31
CA GLY A 41 -10.28 21.95 30.31
C GLY A 41 -9.11 20.98 30.33
N ARG A 42 -8.23 21.07 29.34
CA ARG A 42 -6.92 20.43 29.42
C ARG A 42 -6.23 20.98 30.66
N ASP A 43 -6.32 20.22 31.73
CA ASP A 43 -5.35 20.17 32.81
C ASP A 43 -3.97 19.94 32.19
N SER A 44 -3.31 21.05 31.86
CA SER A 44 -1.96 21.10 31.29
C SER A 44 -0.89 20.67 32.32
N THR A 45 -1.32 20.24 33.50
CA THR A 45 -0.49 19.74 34.61
C THR A 45 -0.27 18.23 34.56
N GLY A 46 -0.92 17.52 33.63
CA GLY A 46 -0.51 16.16 33.28
C GLY A 46 0.80 16.21 32.51
N GLY A 47 1.92 16.10 33.22
CA GLY A 47 3.25 15.98 32.63
C GLY A 47 3.19 14.97 31.49
N SER A 48 3.49 15.42 30.27
CA SER A 48 3.56 14.54 29.10
C SER A 48 4.46 13.37 29.50
N PRO A 49 3.99 12.10 29.42
CA PRO A 49 4.83 10.97 29.78
C PRO A 49 6.11 11.13 28.97
N ALA A 50 7.24 11.25 29.68
CA ALA A 50 8.53 11.48 29.05
C ALA A 50 8.65 10.47 27.91
N ARG A 51 8.65 10.96 26.66
CA ARG A 51 8.76 10.07 25.49
C ARG A 51 9.96 9.19 25.78
N ARG A 52 9.75 7.88 25.92
CA ARG A 52 10.83 6.93 26.09
C ARG A 52 11.75 7.17 24.89
N ARG A 53 12.92 7.74 25.15
CA ARG A 53 13.93 7.94 24.11
C ARG A 53 14.25 6.54 23.63
N ILE A 54 13.83 6.22 22.42
CA ILE A 54 14.27 4.99 21.78
C ILE A 54 15.76 5.19 21.60
N GLU A 55 16.55 4.43 22.34
CA GLU A 55 17.98 4.35 22.11
C GLU A 55 18.14 3.63 20.79
N LEU A 56 18.48 4.40 19.76
CA LEU A 56 18.68 3.87 18.43
C LEU A 56 20.00 3.08 18.41
N PRO A 57 20.10 2.01 17.62
CA PRO A 57 21.39 1.39 17.36
C PRO A 57 22.37 2.42 16.80
N PRO A 58 23.69 2.20 16.95
CA PRO A 58 24.68 3.03 16.30
C PRO A 58 24.45 3.07 14.79
N ALA A 59 24.93 4.14 14.14
CA ALA A 59 24.89 4.23 12.69
C ALA A 59 25.62 3.04 12.08
N LEU A 60 25.06 2.48 11.00
CA LEU A 60 25.69 1.42 10.24
C LEU A 60 27.03 1.92 9.69
N THR A 61 28.00 1.02 9.70
CA THR A 61 29.32 1.18 9.12
C THR A 61 29.46 0.27 7.91
N ASP A 62 30.44 0.52 7.05
CA ASP A 62 30.71 -0.35 5.88
C ASP A 62 30.96 -1.81 6.28
N ALA A 63 31.44 -2.06 7.51
CA ALA A 63 31.68 -3.40 8.04
C ALA A 63 30.38 -4.17 8.39
N ASP A 64 29.25 -3.47 8.53
CA ASP A 64 27.95 -4.10 8.79
C ASP A 64 27.29 -4.63 7.51
N PHE A 65 27.82 -4.25 6.34
CA PHE A 65 27.39 -4.76 5.05
C PHE A 65 28.26 -5.94 4.64
N HIS A 66 27.66 -6.91 3.94
CA HIS A 66 28.44 -8.01 3.36
C HIS A 66 29.50 -7.39 2.44
N PRO A 67 30.79 -7.77 2.56
CA PRO A 67 31.80 -7.32 1.61
C PRO A 67 31.43 -7.93 0.26
N THR A 68 30.88 -7.09 -0.59
CA THR A 68 30.35 -7.53 -1.87
C THR A 68 31.47 -7.53 -2.94
N GLY A 69 32.56 -6.80 -2.68
CA GLY A 69 33.71 -6.68 -3.58
C GLY A 69 33.49 -5.62 -4.65
N ALA A 70 34.38 -5.53 -5.63
CA ALA A 70 34.16 -4.67 -6.79
C ALA A 70 33.34 -5.41 -7.86
N HIS A 71 32.28 -4.79 -8.38
CA HIS A 71 31.54 -5.34 -9.51
C HIS A 71 32.41 -5.23 -10.77
N THR A 72 32.84 -6.38 -11.31
CA THR A 72 33.48 -6.40 -12.64
C THR A 72 32.47 -5.94 -13.68
N ALA A 73 32.94 -5.34 -14.79
CA ALA A 73 32.05 -4.91 -15.87
C ALA A 73 31.11 -6.03 -16.35
N ALA A 74 31.63 -7.26 -16.44
CA ALA A 74 30.84 -8.44 -16.81
C ALA A 74 29.73 -8.77 -15.79
N LYS A 75 29.99 -8.64 -14.48
CA LYS A 75 28.94 -8.85 -13.45
C LYS A 75 27.86 -7.77 -13.51
N VAL A 76 28.25 -6.53 -13.82
CA VAL A 76 27.29 -5.41 -14.00
C VAL A 76 26.40 -5.67 -15.21
N GLU A 77 26.97 -6.03 -16.35
CA GLU A 77 26.23 -6.33 -17.58
C GLU A 77 25.30 -7.54 -17.39
N LEU A 78 25.77 -8.57 -16.69
CA LEU A 78 24.94 -9.71 -16.32
C LEU A 78 23.76 -9.29 -15.44
N GLY A 79 24.00 -8.50 -14.39
CA GLY A 79 22.94 -7.99 -13.53
C GLY A 79 21.90 -7.14 -14.29
N GLN A 80 22.39 -6.26 -15.17
CA GLN A 80 21.55 -5.43 -16.04
C GLN A 80 20.62 -6.27 -16.90
N THR A 81 21.13 -7.31 -17.55
CA THR A 81 20.32 -8.16 -18.43
C THR A 81 19.35 -9.05 -17.64
N LEU A 82 19.77 -9.58 -16.49
CA LEU A 82 18.92 -10.39 -15.60
C LEU A 82 17.73 -9.61 -15.03
N MET A 83 17.85 -8.29 -14.85
CA MET A 83 16.75 -7.42 -14.42
C MET A 83 15.52 -7.53 -15.34
N PHE A 84 15.74 -7.81 -16.63
CA PHE A 84 14.70 -7.97 -17.65
C PHE A 84 14.39 -9.43 -17.98
N ASP A 85 15.10 -10.38 -17.38
CA ASP A 85 14.99 -11.79 -17.73
C ASP A 85 13.94 -12.51 -16.86
N LYS A 86 12.89 -13.01 -17.50
CA LYS A 86 11.79 -13.75 -16.85
C LYS A 86 12.23 -15.12 -16.33
N ILE A 87 13.43 -15.60 -16.67
CA ILE A 87 13.96 -16.89 -16.20
C ILE A 87 14.01 -17.00 -14.67
N LEU A 88 14.11 -15.86 -13.97
CA LEU A 88 14.16 -15.79 -12.52
C LEU A 88 12.79 -15.92 -11.84
N SER A 89 11.68 -15.88 -12.59
CA SER A 89 10.35 -16.20 -12.06
C SER A 89 10.01 -17.67 -12.30
N GLY A 90 9.37 -18.32 -11.32
CA GLY A 90 9.08 -19.75 -11.39
C GLY A 90 8.21 -20.13 -12.59
N ASN A 91 7.23 -19.30 -12.93
CA ASN A 91 6.32 -19.44 -14.06
C ASN A 91 6.80 -18.71 -15.35
N ARG A 92 7.97 -18.07 -15.30
CA ARG A 92 8.65 -17.38 -16.42
C ARG A 92 7.83 -16.33 -17.17
N ASN A 93 6.95 -15.61 -16.49
CA ASN A 93 6.10 -14.60 -17.09
C ASN A 93 6.30 -13.17 -16.53
N ILE A 94 7.17 -13.00 -15.53
CA ILE A 94 7.49 -11.70 -14.92
C ILE A 94 8.99 -11.54 -14.69
N ALA A 95 9.49 -10.32 -14.83
CA ALA A 95 10.87 -9.97 -14.49
C ALA A 95 10.88 -8.84 -13.46
N CYS A 96 12.04 -8.58 -12.85
CA CYS A 96 12.20 -7.48 -11.90
C CYS A 96 11.79 -6.13 -12.53
N ALA A 97 12.16 -5.92 -13.80
CA ALA A 97 11.83 -4.74 -14.58
C ALA A 97 10.32 -4.53 -14.83
N THR A 98 9.47 -5.55 -14.66
CA THR A 98 8.01 -5.42 -14.83
C THR A 98 7.42 -4.44 -13.80
N CYS A 99 7.94 -4.43 -12.57
CA CYS A 99 7.53 -3.48 -11.52
C CYS A 99 8.56 -2.38 -11.29
N HIS A 100 9.85 -2.66 -11.46
CA HIS A 100 10.96 -1.72 -11.23
C HIS A 100 11.51 -1.15 -12.53
N HIS A 101 10.64 -0.82 -13.48
CA HIS A 101 11.07 -0.39 -14.80
C HIS A 101 11.89 0.93 -14.74
N PRO A 102 13.05 1.04 -15.41
CA PRO A 102 13.88 2.25 -15.33
C PRO A 102 13.16 3.52 -15.83
N THR A 103 12.31 3.39 -16.85
CA THR A 103 11.57 4.53 -17.42
C THR A 103 10.47 5.07 -16.48
N THR A 104 10.15 4.35 -15.41
CA THR A 104 9.16 4.74 -14.41
C THR A 104 9.80 5.06 -13.06
N GLY A 105 11.12 5.30 -13.06
CA GLY A 105 11.87 5.64 -11.84
C GLY A 105 12.04 4.45 -10.91
N THR A 106 12.15 3.24 -11.47
CA THR A 106 12.40 1.99 -10.72
C THR A 106 11.27 1.65 -9.75
N GLY A 107 10.06 2.10 -10.04
CA GLY A 107 8.82 1.68 -9.43
C GLY A 107 7.69 1.76 -10.45
N ASP A 108 6.47 1.43 -10.05
CA ASP A 108 5.30 1.49 -10.94
C ASP A 108 4.47 2.77 -10.74
N GLY A 109 4.80 3.61 -9.76
CA GLY A 109 4.05 4.84 -9.48
C GLY A 109 2.63 4.60 -8.97
N LEU A 110 2.33 3.38 -8.50
CA LEU A 110 1.06 3.04 -7.87
C LEU A 110 1.15 3.20 -6.34
N ALA A 111 0.02 3.48 -5.70
CA ALA A 111 -0.06 3.54 -4.24
C ALA A 111 -0.01 2.14 -3.60
N LEU A 112 -0.51 1.13 -4.31
CA LEU A 112 -0.44 -0.28 -3.95
C LEU A 112 0.15 -1.06 -5.14
N PRO A 113 1.07 -2.00 -4.87
CA PRO A 113 1.66 -2.80 -5.94
C PRO A 113 0.60 -3.70 -6.58
N VAL A 114 0.71 -3.89 -7.88
CA VAL A 114 0.02 -4.99 -8.57
C VAL A 114 0.97 -6.20 -8.56
N GLY A 115 0.47 -7.38 -8.23
CA GLY A 115 1.30 -8.57 -8.15
C GLY A 115 1.67 -9.16 -9.52
N GLU A 116 2.05 -10.43 -9.48
CA GLU A 116 2.06 -11.32 -10.63
C GLU A 116 0.70 -11.31 -11.37
N GLY A 117 0.68 -11.47 -12.70
CA GLY A 117 -0.55 -11.44 -13.51
C GLY A 117 -1.11 -10.04 -13.85
N GLY A 118 -0.42 -8.98 -13.43
CA GLY A 118 -0.72 -7.60 -13.84
C GLY A 118 -0.47 -7.33 -15.33
N PHE A 119 -1.06 -6.26 -15.86
CA PHE A 119 -0.85 -5.80 -17.23
C PHE A 119 -0.46 -4.32 -17.25
N GLY A 120 0.29 -3.91 -18.27
CA GLY A 120 0.77 -2.53 -18.42
C GLY A 120 2.00 -2.21 -17.58
N LEU A 121 2.52 -1.00 -17.73
CA LEU A 121 3.75 -0.52 -17.09
C LEU A 121 3.51 0.82 -16.39
N GLY A 122 4.23 1.06 -15.30
CA GLY A 122 4.15 2.32 -14.57
C GLY A 122 2.73 2.61 -14.08
N PRO A 123 2.29 3.89 -14.10
CA PRO A 123 0.96 4.27 -13.63
C PRO A 123 -0.21 3.65 -14.40
N ARG A 124 0.06 2.99 -15.54
CA ARG A 124 -0.95 2.23 -16.32
C ARG A 124 -1.02 0.77 -15.93
N ARG A 125 -0.21 0.33 -14.95
CA ARG A 125 -0.20 -1.06 -14.50
C ARG A 125 -1.48 -1.36 -13.71
N GLY A 126 -2.09 -2.51 -13.97
CA GLY A 126 -3.37 -2.90 -13.37
C GLY A 126 -3.53 -4.41 -13.27
N SER A 127 -4.36 -4.88 -12.34
CA SER A 127 -4.73 -6.30 -12.23
C SER A 127 -5.79 -6.64 -13.26
N ARG A 128 -5.63 -7.77 -13.98
CA ARG A 128 -6.74 -8.31 -14.77
C ARG A 128 -7.82 -8.73 -13.76
N GLY A 129 -9.02 -8.13 -13.84
CA GLY A 129 -10.15 -8.47 -12.99
C GLY A 129 -10.30 -9.98 -12.80
N GLY A 130 -9.93 -10.47 -11.61
CA GLY A 130 -9.92 -11.86 -11.18
C GLY A 130 -10.14 -11.91 -9.66
N PRO A 131 -10.22 -13.09 -9.03
CA PRO A 131 -10.43 -13.20 -7.57
C PRO A 131 -9.37 -12.45 -6.73
N ASP A 132 -8.22 -12.17 -7.34
CA ASP A 132 -7.07 -11.43 -6.81
C ASP A 132 -7.00 -9.96 -7.32
N ALA A 133 -7.98 -9.52 -8.13
CA ALA A 133 -8.19 -8.11 -8.45
C ALA A 133 -9.04 -7.38 -7.39
N ASP A 134 -9.71 -8.14 -6.53
CA ASP A 134 -10.33 -7.59 -5.33
C ASP A 134 -9.28 -7.42 -4.24
N GLN A 135 -8.66 -6.23 -4.20
CA GLN A 135 -7.79 -5.81 -3.10
C GLN A 135 -8.55 -5.66 -1.75
N THR A 136 -9.86 -5.94 -1.71
CA THR A 136 -10.66 -5.92 -0.48
C THR A 136 -10.81 -7.31 0.16
N THR A 137 -10.57 -8.40 -0.57
CA THR A 137 -10.25 -9.69 0.06
C THR A 137 -8.88 -9.56 0.69
N SER A 138 -8.82 -9.61 2.02
CA SER A 138 -7.56 -9.53 2.75
C SER A 138 -6.58 -10.54 2.16
N ASP A 139 -5.49 -10.08 1.53
CA ASP A 139 -4.38 -10.93 1.02
C ASP A 139 -3.87 -11.91 2.09
N TYR A 140 -4.16 -11.60 3.36
CA TYR A 140 -3.86 -12.43 4.51
C TYR A 140 -4.83 -13.58 4.76
N GLU A 141 -5.98 -13.68 4.08
CA GLU A 141 -6.93 -14.79 4.25
C GLU A 141 -6.27 -16.12 3.91
N VAL A 142 -5.46 -16.15 2.85
CA VAL A 142 -4.65 -17.31 2.49
C VAL A 142 -3.64 -17.62 3.61
N MET A 143 -2.91 -16.62 4.11
CA MET A 143 -1.91 -16.80 5.18
C MET A 143 -2.50 -17.17 6.55
N ARG A 144 -3.76 -16.81 6.83
CA ARG A 144 -4.45 -17.09 8.10
C ARG A 144 -5.23 -18.39 8.06
N ASN A 145 -5.42 -18.99 6.89
CA ASN A 145 -6.13 -20.25 6.73
C ASN A 145 -5.13 -21.40 6.57
N SER A 146 -4.91 -22.14 7.65
CA SER A 146 -3.99 -23.29 7.65
C SER A 146 -4.31 -24.32 6.57
N ASN A 147 -5.59 -24.52 6.22
CA ASN A 147 -5.96 -25.47 5.17
C ASN A 147 -5.52 -25.00 3.78
N LEU A 148 -5.55 -23.68 3.51
CA LEU A 148 -5.05 -23.12 2.26
C LEU A 148 -3.52 -23.14 2.23
N VAL A 149 -2.87 -22.83 3.36
CA VAL A 149 -1.40 -22.97 3.48
C VAL A 149 -0.96 -24.40 3.25
N ASP A 150 -1.62 -25.39 3.87
CA ASP A 150 -1.29 -26.81 3.71
C ASP A 150 -1.55 -27.30 2.28
N ALA A 151 -2.62 -26.82 1.63
CA ALA A 151 -2.87 -27.12 0.22
C ALA A 151 -1.77 -26.56 -0.70
N LEU A 152 -1.31 -25.34 -0.44
CA LEU A 152 -0.21 -24.71 -1.19
C LEU A 152 1.12 -25.43 -0.94
N VAL A 153 1.42 -25.82 0.30
CA VAL A 153 2.64 -26.58 0.64
C VAL A 153 2.65 -27.93 -0.06
N ARG A 154 1.49 -28.59 -0.21
CA ARG A 154 1.37 -29.85 -0.94
C ARG A 154 1.55 -29.73 -2.45
N GLU A 155 1.26 -28.56 -3.02
CA GLU A 155 1.47 -28.25 -4.44
C GLU A 155 2.88 -27.72 -4.70
N SER A 156 3.52 -27.14 -3.69
CA SER A 156 4.89 -26.63 -3.77
C SER A 156 5.87 -27.77 -4.06
N GLU A 157 6.48 -27.73 -5.25
CA GLU A 157 7.57 -28.63 -5.66
C GLU A 157 8.92 -28.28 -4.99
N ALA A 158 8.94 -27.33 -4.05
CA ALA A 158 10.17 -26.86 -3.39
C ALA A 158 10.72 -27.92 -2.43
N LEU A 159 11.54 -28.82 -2.97
CA LEU A 159 12.31 -29.77 -2.18
C LEU A 159 13.43 -29.04 -1.42
N PRO A 160 13.82 -29.53 -0.22
CA PRO A 160 14.99 -29.02 0.48
C PRO A 160 16.23 -29.12 -0.43
N VAL A 161 16.85 -27.98 -0.74
CA VAL A 161 18.09 -27.93 -1.53
C VAL A 161 19.26 -27.84 -0.56
N VAL A 162 20.11 -28.87 -0.55
CA VAL A 162 21.40 -28.83 0.18
C VAL A 162 22.43 -28.24 -0.76
N LEU A 163 22.99 -27.09 -0.39
CA LEU A 163 23.99 -26.38 -1.16
C LEU A 163 25.38 -26.70 -0.64
N SER A 164 26.32 -26.99 -1.55
CA SER A 164 27.75 -27.00 -1.24
C SER A 164 28.28 -25.58 -1.06
N ASP A 165 29.41 -25.42 -0.37
CA ASP A 165 30.07 -24.11 -0.20
C ASP A 165 30.29 -23.41 -1.55
N LYS A 166 30.65 -24.18 -2.59
CA LYS A 166 30.84 -23.67 -3.95
C LYS A 166 29.53 -23.17 -4.59
N GLU A 167 28.40 -23.78 -4.26
CA GLU A 167 27.10 -23.31 -4.73
C GLU A 167 26.64 -22.08 -3.96
N VAL A 168 26.92 -22.02 -2.66
CA VAL A 168 26.73 -20.81 -1.86
C VAL A 168 27.56 -19.67 -2.43
N ASP A 169 28.83 -19.89 -2.76
CA ASP A 169 29.69 -18.89 -3.39
C ASP A 169 29.12 -18.40 -4.72
N ARG A 170 28.62 -19.32 -5.55
CA ARG A 170 27.96 -18.98 -6.83
C ARG A 170 26.69 -18.18 -6.64
N LEU A 171 25.90 -18.49 -5.61
CA LEU A 171 24.70 -17.74 -5.27
C LEU A 171 25.07 -16.34 -4.79
N MET A 172 26.09 -16.20 -3.94
CA MET A 172 26.57 -14.90 -3.50
C MET A 172 27.13 -14.10 -4.67
N ASP A 173 27.85 -14.72 -5.61
CA ASP A 173 28.32 -14.09 -6.84
C ASP A 173 27.17 -13.64 -7.74
N PHE A 174 26.11 -14.44 -7.84
CA PHE A 174 24.90 -14.11 -8.60
C PHE A 174 24.13 -12.96 -7.96
N LEU A 175 23.85 -13.04 -6.66
CA LEU A 175 23.19 -11.98 -5.90
C LEU A 175 24.01 -10.69 -5.98
N PHE A 176 25.33 -10.81 -5.95
CA PHE A 176 26.23 -9.68 -6.15
C PHE A 176 26.12 -9.07 -7.54
N ALA A 177 25.85 -9.85 -8.59
CA ALA A 177 25.56 -9.26 -9.90
C ALA A 177 24.28 -8.39 -9.87
N LEU A 178 23.30 -8.75 -9.03
CA LEU A 178 22.01 -8.05 -8.94
C LEU A 178 22.01 -6.79 -8.07
N THR A 179 23.09 -6.47 -7.35
CA THR A 179 23.13 -5.32 -6.41
C THR A 179 23.79 -4.06 -6.94
N ASP A 180 24.25 -4.03 -8.21
CA ASP A 180 24.89 -2.84 -8.76
C ASP A 180 23.86 -1.74 -9.08
N MET A 181 23.90 -0.64 -8.33
CA MET A 181 22.94 0.47 -8.45
C MET A 181 23.12 1.32 -9.72
N ARG A 182 24.15 1.07 -10.56
CA ARG A 182 24.26 1.74 -11.88
C ARG A 182 23.13 1.33 -12.81
N VAL A 183 22.52 0.15 -12.59
CA VAL A 183 21.24 -0.25 -13.21
C VAL A 183 20.16 0.84 -13.06
N LEU A 184 20.14 1.56 -11.93
CA LEU A 184 19.13 2.60 -11.66
C LEU A 184 19.47 3.94 -12.34
N MET A 185 20.72 4.15 -12.75
CA MET A 185 21.18 5.38 -13.39
C MET A 185 21.09 5.30 -14.92
N GLY A 186 21.02 4.08 -15.49
CA GLY A 186 20.91 3.77 -16.91
C GLY A 186 19.50 3.92 -17.46
N ARG A 187 19.02 5.16 -17.61
CA ARG A 187 17.69 5.51 -18.16
C ARG A 187 17.45 5.04 -19.62
N SER A 188 18.46 4.44 -20.25
CA SER A 188 18.49 4.15 -21.70
C SER A 188 18.96 2.72 -22.05
N GLU A 189 18.95 1.78 -21.10
CA GLU A 189 19.56 0.45 -21.26
C GLU A 189 18.55 -0.70 -21.16
N ILE A 190 17.37 -0.56 -21.77
CA ILE A 190 16.49 -1.72 -21.97
C ILE A 190 17.19 -2.62 -23.00
N PRO A 191 17.58 -3.86 -22.65
CA PRO A 191 18.32 -4.72 -23.57
C PRO A 191 17.42 -5.17 -24.72
N LEU A 192 18.02 -5.43 -25.89
CA LEU A 192 17.28 -5.98 -27.04
C LEU A 192 16.90 -7.46 -26.85
N GLY A 193 17.57 -8.15 -25.93
CA GLY A 193 17.34 -9.54 -25.59
C GLY A 193 18.01 -9.88 -24.26
N VAL A 194 17.62 -11.02 -23.68
CA VAL A 194 18.13 -11.51 -22.40
C VAL A 194 18.81 -12.87 -22.57
N PRO A 195 19.69 -13.27 -21.64
CA PRO A 195 20.41 -14.54 -21.71
C PRO A 195 19.53 -15.77 -21.90
N SER A 196 18.32 -15.78 -21.32
CA SER A 196 17.37 -16.90 -21.51
C SER A 196 16.74 -16.97 -22.90
N GLY A 197 16.83 -15.91 -23.70
CA GLY A 197 16.10 -15.75 -24.96
C GLY A 197 14.61 -15.47 -24.79
N LEU A 198 14.10 -15.30 -23.56
CA LEU A 198 12.72 -14.87 -23.32
C LEU A 198 12.50 -13.43 -23.79
N ALA A 199 11.24 -13.08 -24.04
CA ALA A 199 10.91 -11.73 -24.50
C ALA A 199 11.13 -10.70 -23.37
N VAL A 200 11.83 -9.61 -23.70
CA VAL A 200 12.06 -8.45 -22.81
C VAL A 200 10.79 -7.64 -22.57
N ALA A 201 9.93 -7.55 -23.59
CA ALA A 201 8.65 -6.87 -23.48
C ALA A 201 7.58 -7.78 -22.85
N ASP A 202 6.60 -7.15 -22.22
CA ASP A 202 5.39 -7.75 -21.67
C ASP A 202 4.23 -7.73 -22.67
#